data_AF-A0A7Y3GKV2-F1
#
_entry.id   AF-A0A7Y3GKV2-F1
#
_cell.length_a   1.000
_cell.length_b   1.000
_cell.length_c   1.000
_cell.angle_alpha   90.00
_cell.angle_beta   90.00
_cell.angle_gamma   90.00
#
_symmetry.space_group_name_H-M   'P 1'
#
loop_
_entity.id
_entity.type
_entity.pdbx_description
1 polymer ?
#
loop_
_entity_poly.entity_id
_entity_poly.type
_entity_poly.pdbx_seq_one_letter_code
_entity_poly.pdbx_strand_id
1 'polypeptide(L)'
;MKPNFKLTLILLSLFALISFQSCQNEVLEETQNQEETINAGSEVASLMRSTAANSGTMDNILDGTDCFSINLPVTIIANGITITIDSLEDLEVLEEIFDEFQDDDDILEFLFPITIVLNDYTEITIENEDELEAFIEECTEVEDDVI
;
A
#
# COMPACT_ATOMS: atom_id res chain seq x y z
N MET A 1 7.64 -55.47 -11.86
CA MET A 1 9.09 -55.27 -12.11
C MET A 1 9.83 -55.45 -10.80
N LYS A 2 10.74 -56.43 -10.70
CA LYS A 2 11.56 -56.61 -9.49
C LYS A 2 12.60 -55.48 -9.47
N PRO A 3 12.72 -54.70 -8.38
CA PRO A 3 13.72 -53.63 -8.33
C PRO A 3 15.09 -54.29 -8.45
N ASN A 4 15.87 -53.84 -9.44
CA ASN A 4 17.24 -54.30 -9.60
C ASN A 4 18.05 -53.73 -8.44
N PHE A 5 18.24 -54.54 -7.39
CA PHE A 5 18.89 -54.14 -6.14
C PHE A 5 20.22 -53.40 -6.36
N LYS A 6 20.99 -53.80 -7.39
CA LYS A 6 22.23 -53.12 -7.81
C LYS A 6 21.99 -51.72 -8.38
N LEU A 7 20.94 -51.53 -9.18
CA LEU A 7 20.55 -50.23 -9.73
C LEU A 7 20.05 -49.30 -8.62
N THR A 8 19.26 -49.82 -7.66
CA THR A 8 18.78 -49.05 -6.50
C THR A 8 19.94 -48.60 -5.61
N LEU A 9 20.96 -49.45 -5.41
CA LEU A 9 22.16 -49.11 -4.65
C LEU A 9 22.98 -48.00 -5.34
N ILE A 10 23.09 -48.04 -6.66
CA ILE A 10 23.78 -47.00 -7.45
C ILE A 10 23.03 -45.67 -7.39
N LEU A 11 21.69 -45.70 -7.48
CA LEU A 11 20.85 -44.50 -7.44
C LEU A 11 20.84 -43.84 -6.05
N LEU A 12 20.88 -44.64 -4.98
CA LEU A 12 21.00 -44.15 -3.61
C LEU A 12 22.38 -43.49 -3.35
N SER A 13 23.45 -44.08 -3.91
CA SER A 13 24.80 -43.51 -3.85
C SER A 13 24.88 -42.17 -4.59
N LEU A 14 24.26 -42.06 -5.76
CA LEU A 14 24.22 -40.83 -6.55
C LEU A 14 23.42 -39.72 -5.85
N PHE A 15 22.30 -40.07 -5.21
CA PHE A 15 21.50 -39.13 -4.42
C PHE A 15 22.25 -38.62 -3.18
N ALA A 16 23.01 -39.49 -2.50
CA ALA A 16 23.82 -39.10 -1.35
C ALA A 16 24.97 -38.12 -1.69
N LEU A 17 25.50 -38.16 -2.92
CA LEU A 17 26.54 -37.24 -3.39
C LEU A 17 26.01 -35.83 -3.68
N ILE A 18 24.71 -35.67 -3.95
CA ILE A 18 24.09 -34.38 -4.30
C ILE A 18 23.71 -33.59 -3.03
N SER A 19 23.49 -34.27 -1.90
CA SER A 19 23.03 -33.66 -0.64
C SER A 19 24.05 -32.81 0.11
N PHE A 20 25.32 -32.77 -0.30
CA PHE A 20 26.39 -32.03 0.41
C PHE A 20 26.78 -30.68 -0.24
N GLN A 21 26.05 -30.19 -1.25
CA GLN A 21 26.41 -28.98 -2.00
C GLN A 21 25.59 -27.72 -1.63
N SER A 22 25.20 -27.56 -0.35
CA SER A 22 24.48 -26.35 0.09
C SER A 22 25.27 -25.44 1.03
N CYS A 23 26.59 -25.58 1.10
CA CYS A 23 27.43 -24.60 1.77
C CYS A 23 27.69 -23.43 0.82
N GLN A 24 26.75 -22.48 0.76
CA GLN A 24 27.09 -21.15 0.30
C GLN A 24 28.04 -20.58 1.36
N ASN A 25 29.31 -20.43 1.02
CA ASN A 25 30.29 -19.82 1.92
C ASN A 25 30.04 -18.31 1.87
N GLU A 26 29.27 -17.80 2.84
CA GLU A 26 29.10 -16.37 3.05
C GLU A 26 30.47 -15.77 3.39
N VAL A 27 31.06 -15.06 2.44
CA VAL A 27 32.25 -14.26 2.69
C VAL A 27 31.75 -12.91 3.20
N LEU A 28 31.68 -12.78 4.53
CA LEU A 28 31.64 -11.47 5.17
C LEU A 28 33.04 -10.86 5.10
N GLU A 29 33.48 -10.46 3.91
CA GLU A 29 34.55 -9.47 3.83
C GLU A 29 33.94 -8.12 4.22
N GLU A 30 33.99 -7.78 5.51
CA GLU A 30 33.89 -6.38 5.95
C GLU A 30 35.12 -5.64 5.39
N THR A 31 35.06 -5.27 4.13
CA THR A 31 35.70 -4.03 3.71
C THR A 31 34.88 -2.96 4.39
N GLN A 32 35.37 -2.38 5.49
CA GLN A 32 34.78 -1.18 6.09
C GLN A 32 34.96 -0.01 5.11
N ASN A 33 34.29 -0.06 3.97
CA ASN A 33 34.04 1.10 3.17
C ASN A 33 32.77 1.74 3.73
N GLN A 34 32.95 2.87 4.41
CA GLN A 34 31.86 3.64 5.01
C GLN A 34 30.86 4.19 3.96
N GLU A 35 31.12 3.94 2.67
CA GLU A 35 30.29 4.35 1.53
C GLU A 35 29.08 3.43 1.26
N GLU A 36 29.03 2.19 1.78
CA GLU A 36 27.91 1.24 1.54
C GLU A 36 26.99 1.04 2.75
N THR A 37 26.95 1.99 3.68
CA THR A 37 25.99 1.95 4.80
C THR A 37 24.64 2.51 4.36
N ILE A 38 23.54 1.80 4.63
CA ILE A 38 22.18 2.29 4.41
C ILE A 38 21.89 3.40 5.44
N ASN A 39 22.11 4.64 5.05
CA ASN A 39 21.75 5.81 5.81
C ASN A 39 20.34 6.28 5.42
N ALA A 40 19.69 7.08 6.26
CA ALA A 40 18.32 7.56 6.00
C ALA A 40 18.16 8.27 4.64
N GLY A 41 19.22 8.93 4.14
CA GLY A 41 19.25 9.61 2.85
C GLY A 41 19.76 8.76 1.67
N SER A 42 20.00 7.45 1.83
CA SER A 42 20.42 6.61 0.71
C SER A 42 19.24 6.32 -0.23
N GLU A 43 19.54 6.06 -1.52
CA GLU A 43 18.52 5.69 -2.52
C GLU A 43 17.72 4.45 -2.09
N VAL A 44 18.43 3.45 -1.55
CA VAL A 44 17.80 2.22 -1.05
C VAL A 44 16.83 2.53 0.11
N ALA A 45 17.21 3.39 1.06
CA ALA A 45 16.31 3.78 2.14
C ALA A 45 15.07 4.53 1.62
N SER A 46 15.21 5.31 0.54
CA SER A 46 14.09 5.98 -0.13
C SER A 46 13.14 4.98 -0.79
N LEU A 47 13.68 4.02 -1.54
CA LEU A 47 12.89 2.97 -2.19
C LEU A 47 12.15 2.10 -1.15
N MET A 48 12.81 1.76 -0.04
CA MET A 48 12.19 1.02 1.06
C MET A 48 11.03 1.81 1.67
N ARG A 49 11.19 3.12 1.91
CA ARG A 49 10.09 3.97 2.40
C ARG A 49 8.93 4.02 1.41
N SER A 50 9.21 4.28 0.13
CA SER A 50 8.18 4.36 -0.91
C SER A 50 7.43 3.04 -1.10
N THR A 51 8.11 1.89 -0.98
CA THR A 51 7.46 0.57 -1.09
C THR A 51 6.58 0.24 0.11
N ALA A 52 6.89 0.79 1.28
CA ALA A 52 6.18 0.52 2.52
C ALA A 52 5.17 1.61 2.90
N ALA A 53 5.09 2.70 2.14
CA ALA A 53 4.18 3.81 2.41
C ALA A 53 2.72 3.40 2.16
N ASN A 54 1.80 4.04 2.90
CA ASN A 54 0.38 3.99 2.57
C ASN A 54 0.16 4.72 1.25
N SER A 55 -0.37 4.05 0.22
CA SER A 55 -0.48 4.65 -1.12
C SER A 55 -1.66 5.59 -1.29
N GLY A 56 -2.62 5.62 -0.37
CA GLY A 56 -3.84 6.44 -0.44
C GLY A 56 -4.84 6.06 -1.55
N THR A 57 -4.37 5.51 -2.67
CA THR A 57 -5.14 5.29 -3.91
C THR A 57 -6.41 4.44 -3.82
N MET A 58 -6.67 3.75 -2.70
CA MET A 58 -7.72 2.73 -2.61
C MET A 58 -9.12 3.33 -2.43
N ASP A 59 -9.20 4.56 -1.93
CA ASP A 59 -10.44 5.22 -1.55
C ASP A 59 -10.59 6.62 -2.14
N ASN A 60 -9.86 6.93 -3.22
CA ASN A 60 -9.96 8.20 -3.97
C ASN A 60 -11.37 8.61 -4.40
N ILE A 61 -12.32 7.67 -4.46
CA ILE A 61 -13.73 8.00 -4.70
C ILE A 61 -14.32 8.86 -3.56
N LEU A 62 -13.72 8.82 -2.37
CA LEU A 62 -14.13 9.58 -1.20
C LEU A 62 -13.51 10.99 -1.17
N ASP A 63 -12.22 11.12 -1.47
CA ASP A 63 -11.45 12.37 -1.24
C ASP A 63 -10.67 12.88 -2.46
N GLY A 64 -10.61 12.11 -3.55
CA GLY A 64 -9.96 12.50 -4.80
C GLY A 64 -8.43 12.56 -4.77
N THR A 65 -7.76 11.96 -3.77
CA THR A 65 -6.31 12.12 -3.59
C THR A 65 -5.57 10.84 -3.20
N ASP A 66 -4.31 10.71 -3.64
CA ASP A 66 -3.43 9.58 -3.34
C ASP A 66 -2.57 9.82 -2.08
N CYS A 67 -2.58 11.02 -1.48
CA CYS A 67 -1.63 11.38 -0.42
C CYS A 67 -1.93 10.76 0.96
N PHE A 68 -3.17 10.39 1.19
CA PHE A 68 -3.65 9.78 2.41
C PHE A 68 -4.87 8.93 2.09
N SER A 69 -5.37 8.19 3.08
CA SER A 69 -6.63 7.45 2.98
C SER A 69 -7.54 7.82 4.13
N ILE A 70 -8.84 7.77 3.92
CA ILE A 70 -9.87 7.89 4.95
C ILE A 70 -9.90 6.61 5.80
N ASN A 71 -9.84 6.77 7.12
CA ASN A 71 -9.95 5.66 8.06
C ASN A 71 -11.42 5.25 8.23
N LEU A 72 -11.79 4.09 7.72
CA LEU A 72 -13.13 3.52 7.83
C LEU A 72 -13.40 2.97 9.25
N PRO A 73 -14.65 3.02 9.75
CA PRO A 73 -15.87 3.42 9.03
C PRO A 73 -16.10 4.94 9.00
N VAL A 74 -16.74 5.42 7.93
CA VAL A 74 -17.20 6.82 7.81
C VAL A 74 -18.64 6.91 7.34
N THR A 75 -19.33 7.96 7.75
CA THR A 75 -20.68 8.26 7.26
C THR A 75 -20.62 9.43 6.29
N ILE A 76 -21.21 9.25 5.11
CA ILE A 76 -21.26 10.26 4.05
C ILE A 76 -22.70 10.48 3.57
N ILE A 77 -22.91 11.60 2.89
CA ILE A 77 -24.13 11.90 2.15
C ILE A 77 -23.74 11.98 0.68
N ALA A 78 -24.13 10.97 -0.09
CA ALA A 78 -23.89 10.89 -1.53
C ALA A 78 -25.21 11.19 -2.27
N ASN A 79 -25.24 12.24 -3.09
CA ASN A 79 -26.43 12.68 -3.83
C ASN A 79 -27.70 12.80 -2.95
N GLY A 80 -27.51 13.21 -1.68
CA GLY A 80 -28.58 13.37 -0.68
C GLY A 80 -28.96 12.08 0.09
N ILE A 81 -28.31 10.96 -0.18
CA ILE A 81 -28.51 9.68 0.49
C ILE A 81 -27.42 9.48 1.55
N THR A 82 -27.82 9.33 2.81
CA THR A 82 -26.89 9.02 3.90
C THR A 82 -26.53 7.54 3.89
N ILE A 83 -25.24 7.24 3.75
CA ILE A 83 -24.69 5.87 3.81
C ILE A 83 -23.49 5.82 4.77
N THR A 84 -23.21 4.63 5.30
CA THR A 84 -22.00 4.37 6.09
C THR A 84 -21.13 3.40 5.32
N ILE A 85 -19.89 3.77 5.10
CA ILE A 85 -18.87 2.95 4.44
C ILE A 85 -18.09 2.27 5.56
N ASP A 86 -18.29 0.96 5.75
CA ASP A 86 -17.63 0.18 6.79
C ASP A 86 -16.35 -0.50 6.28
N SER A 87 -16.31 -0.84 4.99
CA SER A 87 -15.13 -1.40 4.33
C SER A 87 -14.96 -0.90 2.90
N LEU A 88 -13.82 -1.23 2.27
CA LEU A 88 -13.52 -0.84 0.90
C LEU A 88 -14.50 -1.45 -0.12
N GLU A 89 -15.10 -2.60 0.20
CA GLU A 89 -16.14 -3.20 -0.64
C GLU A 89 -17.41 -2.34 -0.69
N ASP A 90 -17.71 -1.55 0.35
CA ASP A 90 -18.87 -0.66 0.35
C ASP A 90 -18.71 0.54 -0.59
N LEU A 91 -17.49 0.79 -1.10
CA LEU A 91 -17.25 1.82 -2.12
C LEU A 91 -17.94 1.50 -3.45
N GLU A 92 -18.19 0.22 -3.76
CA GLU A 92 -18.98 -0.18 -4.93
C GLU A 92 -20.41 0.38 -4.85
N VAL A 93 -20.98 0.46 -3.64
CA VAL A 93 -22.31 1.05 -3.43
C VAL A 93 -22.30 2.56 -3.69
N LEU A 94 -21.20 3.23 -3.34
CA LEU A 94 -21.02 4.65 -3.63
C LEU A 94 -20.90 4.89 -5.14
N GLU A 95 -20.09 4.07 -5.83
CA GLU A 95 -19.96 4.11 -7.30
C GLU A 95 -21.32 3.88 -7.99
N GLU A 96 -22.12 2.93 -7.52
CA GLU A 96 -23.47 2.70 -8.03
C GLU A 96 -24.42 3.89 -7.85
N ILE A 97 -24.26 4.69 -6.78
CA ILE A 97 -25.06 5.90 -6.54
C ILE A 97 -24.68 7.00 -7.53
N PHE A 98 -23.38 7.17 -7.81
CA PHE A 98 -22.90 8.15 -8.78
C PHE A 98 -23.25 7.75 -10.22
N ASP A 99 -23.19 6.45 -10.54
CA ASP A 99 -23.54 5.94 -11.87
C ASP A 99 -25.06 5.83 -12.13
N GLU A 100 -25.93 6.12 -11.15
CA GLU A 100 -27.39 5.98 -11.30
C GLU A 100 -27.93 6.89 -12.42
N PHE A 101 -27.38 8.09 -12.54
CA PHE A 101 -27.70 9.04 -13.60
C PHE A 101 -26.41 9.50 -14.28
N GLN A 102 -26.46 9.76 -15.59
CA GLN A 102 -25.27 10.16 -16.38
C GLN A 102 -25.17 11.68 -16.59
N ASP A 103 -26.21 12.42 -16.21
CA ASP A 103 -26.39 13.84 -16.48
C ASP A 103 -26.68 14.63 -15.19
N ASP A 104 -26.28 14.12 -14.03
CA ASP A 104 -26.31 14.81 -12.73
C ASP A 104 -24.90 15.20 -12.25
N ASP A 105 -24.89 16.01 -11.19
CA ASP A 105 -23.66 16.40 -10.50
C ASP A 105 -23.52 15.50 -9.28
N ASP A 106 -22.44 14.71 -9.22
CA ASP A 106 -22.14 13.86 -8.07
C ASP A 106 -21.61 14.70 -6.90
N ILE A 107 -22.35 14.67 -5.80
CA ILE A 107 -22.04 15.43 -4.59
C ILE A 107 -21.81 14.45 -3.45
N LEU A 108 -20.65 14.58 -2.80
CA LEU A 108 -20.27 13.86 -1.60
C LEU A 108 -20.06 14.84 -0.45
N GLU A 109 -20.67 14.56 0.70
CA GLU A 109 -20.44 15.31 1.94
C GLU A 109 -20.11 14.35 3.08
N PHE A 110 -19.06 14.65 3.85
CA PHE A 110 -18.71 13.87 5.03
C PHE A 110 -19.46 14.33 6.28
N LEU A 111 -19.82 13.37 7.14
CA LEU A 111 -20.24 13.69 8.51
C LEU A 111 -19.01 13.69 9.42
N PHE A 112 -18.52 14.89 9.72
CA PHE A 112 -17.39 15.10 10.61
C PHE A 112 -17.71 14.81 12.09
N PRO A 113 -16.69 14.45 12.90
CA PRO A 113 -15.28 14.31 12.52
C PRO A 113 -14.97 12.98 11.83
N ILE A 114 -13.97 13.00 10.95
CA ILE A 114 -13.39 11.80 10.29
C ILE A 114 -11.90 11.70 10.65
N THR A 115 -11.27 10.56 10.34
CA THR A 115 -9.83 10.37 10.52
C THR A 115 -9.19 10.05 9.18
N ILE A 116 -8.08 10.69 8.85
CA ILE A 116 -7.23 10.36 7.70
C ILE A 116 -5.96 9.65 8.16
N VAL A 117 -5.38 8.84 7.28
CA VAL A 117 -4.14 8.08 7.49
C VAL A 117 -3.13 8.50 6.44
N LEU A 118 -2.06 9.17 6.87
CA LEU A 118 -1.01 9.66 5.98
C LEU A 118 -0.13 8.52 5.43
N ASN A 119 0.72 8.85 4.47
CA ASN A 119 1.75 7.97 3.89
C ASN A 119 2.60 7.19 4.92
N ASP A 120 2.86 7.78 6.09
CA ASP A 120 3.66 7.19 7.17
C ASP A 120 2.83 6.45 8.23
N TYR A 121 1.54 6.23 7.96
CA TYR A 121 0.53 5.66 8.86
C TYR A 121 0.20 6.53 10.09
N THR A 122 0.56 7.81 10.09
CA THR A 122 0.06 8.74 11.10
C THR A 122 -1.42 8.99 10.89
N GLU A 123 -2.20 8.88 11.96
CA GLU A 123 -3.63 9.18 11.98
C GLU A 123 -3.88 10.62 12.42
N ILE A 124 -4.69 11.36 11.66
CA ILE A 124 -5.09 12.74 11.95
C ILE A 124 -6.62 12.81 11.94
N THR A 125 -7.20 13.39 12.99
CA THR A 125 -8.64 13.67 13.03
C THR A 125 -8.92 15.00 12.36
N ILE A 126 -9.86 14.99 11.42
CA ILE A 126 -10.34 16.14 10.67
C ILE A 126 -11.71 16.53 11.22
N GLU A 127 -11.86 17.79 11.63
CA GLU A 127 -13.03 18.27 12.36
C GLU A 127 -14.11 18.86 11.44
N ASN A 128 -13.75 19.23 10.20
CA ASN A 128 -14.64 19.89 9.24
C ASN A 128 -14.08 19.86 7.81
N GLU A 129 -14.93 20.24 6.86
CA GLU A 129 -14.64 20.26 5.42
C GLU A 129 -13.46 21.16 5.05
N ASP A 130 -13.37 22.37 5.62
CA ASP A 130 -12.28 23.30 5.32
C ASP A 130 -10.90 22.72 5.71
N GLU A 131 -10.87 21.91 6.78
CA GLU A 131 -9.65 21.21 7.20
C GLU A 131 -9.32 20.06 6.25
N LEU A 132 -10.31 19.29 5.78
CA LEU A 132 -10.09 18.24 4.78
C LEU A 132 -9.54 18.81 3.48
N GLU A 133 -10.17 19.86 2.96
CA GLU A 133 -9.77 20.53 1.72
C GLU A 133 -8.34 21.07 1.80
N ALA A 134 -7.91 21.58 2.97
CA ALA A 134 -6.54 22.03 3.16
C ALA A 134 -5.52 20.89 3.00
N PHE A 135 -5.85 19.68 3.45
CA PHE A 135 -4.99 18.50 3.24
C PHE A 135 -4.98 18.04 1.78
N ILE A 136 -6.11 18.14 1.08
CA ILE A 136 -6.22 17.80 -0.36
C ILE A 136 -5.41 18.80 -1.21
N GLU A 137 -5.51 20.10 -0.90
CA GLU A 137 -4.76 21.15 -1.60
C GLU A 137 -3.25 21.01 -1.34
N GLU A 138 -2.83 20.75 -0.10
CA GLU A 138 -1.42 20.49 0.23
C GLU A 138 -0.88 19.27 -0.53
N CYS A 139 -1.70 18.25 -0.78
CA CYS A 139 -1.30 17.11 -1.61
C CYS A 139 -1.00 17.51 -3.07
N THR A 140 -1.88 18.34 -3.65
CA THR A 140 -1.80 18.70 -5.07
C THR A 140 -0.62 19.63 -5.36
N GLU A 141 -0.31 20.55 -4.44
CA GLU A 141 0.83 21.46 -4.60
C GLU A 141 2.19 20.72 -4.65
N VAL A 142 2.29 19.52 -4.06
CA VAL A 142 3.53 18.73 -4.08
C VAL A 142 3.80 18.11 -5.46
N GLU A 143 2.77 17.88 -6.28
CA GLU A 143 2.95 17.29 -7.62
C GLU A 143 3.43 18.31 -8.67
N ASP A 144 3.04 19.58 -8.55
CA ASP A 144 3.38 20.64 -9.52
C ASP A 144 4.82 21.19 -9.36
N ASP A 145 5.48 20.91 -8.23
CA ASP A 145 6.87 21.30 -7.96
C ASP A 145 7.92 20.25 -8.35
N VAL A 146 7.50 19.13 -8.96
CA VAL A 146 8.39 18.12 -9.56
C VAL A 146 8.54 18.36 -11.07
N ILE A 147 9.27 19.42 -11.45
CA ILE A 147 9.80 19.64 -12.82
C ILE A 147 11.28 19.26 -12.90
#